data_AF-A0A0B6ZFI6-F1
#
_entry.id   AF-A0A0B6ZFI6-F1
#
_cell.length_a   1.000
_cell.length_b   1.000
_cell.length_c   1.000
_cell.angle_alpha   90.00
_cell.angle_beta   90.00
_cell.angle_gamma   90.00
#
_symmetry.space_group_name_H-M   'P 1'
#
loop_
_entity.id
_entity.type
_entity.pdbx_description
1 polymer ?
#
loop_
_entity_poly.entity_id
_entity_poly.type
_entity_poly.pdbx_seq_one_letter_code
_entity_poly.pdbx_strand_id
1 'polypeptide(L)'
;NISPDKCPRRVNRVIIDTMVTAYQQKIFQGQKPVFDGRKNLYSREALPIGMEKVELEVTLPGEGRDRVFKVGIRFVGQVSLFALEEALEGRTRQIPMDAIQALDVVMRHLPSKTYTPVGRSFFSPPEGYDHPLGGAREVWFGFHQSVRPSHWKMMLNIDVSATAFYKEQPVIEFMC
;
A
#
# COMPACT_ATOMS: atom_id res chain seq x y z
N ASN A 1 -3.68 4.35 13.84
CA ASN A 1 -2.58 5.30 14.14
C ASN A 1 -1.34 4.54 14.56
N ILE A 2 -0.20 4.83 13.95
CA ILE A 2 1.10 4.22 14.29
C ILE A 2 1.92 5.28 15.05
N SER A 3 2.55 4.91 16.16
CA SER A 3 3.44 5.77 16.94
C SER A 3 4.79 5.08 17.15
N PRO A 4 5.93 5.74 16.88
CA PRO A 4 6.07 7.10 16.31
C PRO A 4 5.48 7.24 14.89
N ASP A 5 5.03 8.45 14.54
CA ASP A 5 4.17 8.72 13.36
C ASP A 5 4.91 9.24 12.12
N LYS A 6 6.22 9.50 12.23
CA LYS A 6 7.08 10.04 11.15
C LYS A 6 7.79 8.98 10.31
N CYS A 7 7.37 7.72 10.40
CA CYS A 7 7.98 6.64 9.62
C CYS A 7 7.61 6.72 8.12
N PRO A 8 8.54 6.38 7.21
CA PRO A 8 8.24 6.24 5.79
C PRO A 8 7.10 5.24 5.55
N ARG A 9 6.31 5.44 4.49
CA ARG A 9 5.18 4.54 4.15
C ARG A 9 5.60 3.07 4.03
N ARG A 10 6.80 2.80 3.50
CA ARG A 10 7.36 1.44 3.41
C ARG A 10 7.51 0.81 4.80
N VAL A 11 8.03 1.56 5.77
CA VAL A 11 8.15 1.11 7.16
C VAL A 11 6.77 0.88 7.78
N ASN A 12 5.81 1.79 7.57
CA ASN A 12 4.45 1.60 8.07
C ASN A 12 3.80 0.31 7.54
N ARG A 13 4.05 -0.06 6.27
CA ARG A 13 3.58 -1.33 5.71
C ARG A 13 4.19 -2.53 6.43
N VAL A 14 5.50 -2.51 6.68
CA VAL A 14 6.18 -3.55 7.45
C VAL A 14 5.62 -3.68 8.86
N ILE A 15 5.40 -2.55 9.56
CA ILE A 15 4.78 -2.53 10.90
C ILE A 15 3.40 -3.24 10.87
N ILE A 16 2.55 -2.88 9.91
CA ILE A 16 1.21 -3.47 9.80
C ILE A 16 1.28 -4.95 9.40
N ASP A 17 2.19 -5.35 8.51
CA ASP A 17 2.38 -6.76 8.16
C ASP A 17 2.81 -7.59 9.37
N THR A 18 3.80 -7.11 10.14
CA THR A 18 4.24 -7.77 11.38
C THR A 18 3.11 -7.84 12.40
N MET A 19 2.30 -6.78 12.54
CA MET A 19 1.12 -6.79 13.41
C MET A 19 0.09 -7.84 12.97
N VAL A 20 -0.21 -7.92 11.67
CA VAL A 20 -1.17 -8.90 11.13
C VAL A 20 -0.69 -10.32 11.44
N THR A 21 0.58 -10.61 11.20
CA THR A 21 1.18 -11.92 11.53
C THR A 21 1.14 -12.20 13.04
N ALA A 22 1.56 -11.26 13.89
CA ALA A 22 1.65 -11.46 15.33
C ALA A 22 0.27 -11.66 16.00
N TYR A 23 -0.76 -10.98 15.50
CA TYR A 23 -2.12 -11.03 16.06
C TYR A 23 -3.11 -11.81 15.18
N GLN A 24 -2.61 -12.73 14.34
CA GLN A 24 -3.41 -13.42 13.31
C GLN A 24 -4.59 -14.18 13.88
N GLN A 25 -4.42 -14.87 15.02
CA GLN A 25 -5.50 -15.65 15.65
C GLN A 25 -6.43 -14.78 16.51
N LYS A 26 -5.86 -13.79 17.22
CA LYS A 26 -6.60 -12.98 18.19
C LYS A 26 -7.47 -11.90 17.56
N ILE A 27 -6.95 -11.23 16.53
CA ILE A 27 -7.59 -10.05 15.93
C ILE A 27 -7.96 -10.31 14.47
N PHE A 28 -7.05 -10.85 13.65
CA PHE A 28 -7.29 -10.93 12.21
C PHE A 28 -8.05 -12.18 11.76
N GLN A 29 -8.19 -13.21 12.61
CA GLN A 29 -8.96 -14.44 12.37
C GLN A 29 -8.70 -15.06 10.98
N GLY A 30 -7.44 -15.11 10.54
CA GLY A 30 -7.09 -15.66 9.21
C GLY A 30 -7.27 -14.69 8.04
N GLN A 31 -7.87 -13.51 8.26
CA GLN A 31 -8.05 -12.49 7.22
C GLN A 31 -6.71 -11.87 6.80
N LYS A 32 -6.69 -11.31 5.58
CA LYS A 32 -5.55 -10.61 4.98
C LYS A 32 -5.95 -9.17 4.71
N PRO A 33 -5.89 -8.28 5.71
CA PRO A 33 -6.30 -6.90 5.51
C PRO A 33 -5.32 -6.17 4.58
N VAL A 34 -5.83 -5.17 3.87
CA VAL A 34 -5.03 -4.32 2.98
C VAL A 34 -4.84 -2.94 3.59
N PHE A 35 -3.65 -2.39 3.45
CA PHE A 35 -3.24 -1.13 4.06
C PHE A 35 -2.77 -0.12 3.02
N ASP A 36 -3.09 1.17 3.21
CA ASP A 36 -2.69 2.26 2.32
C ASP A 36 -1.26 2.79 2.56
N GLY A 37 -0.59 2.32 3.62
CA GLY A 37 0.74 2.79 4.04
C GLY A 37 0.71 3.99 4.99
N ARG A 38 -0.48 4.45 5.39
CA ARG A 38 -0.70 5.60 6.27
C ARG A 38 -1.66 5.27 7.42
N LYS A 39 -2.96 5.31 7.18
CA LYS A 39 -3.98 5.26 8.25
C LYS A 39 -5.18 4.36 7.94
N ASN A 40 -5.37 3.95 6.69
CA ASN A 40 -6.55 3.21 6.27
C ASN A 40 -6.20 1.73 6.08
N LEU A 41 -6.85 0.88 6.87
CA LEU A 41 -6.78 -0.57 6.82
C LEU A 41 -8.18 -1.09 6.46
N TYR A 42 -8.28 -1.94 5.46
CA TYR A 42 -9.54 -2.55 5.03
C TYR A 42 -9.45 -4.07 5.21
N SER A 43 -10.49 -4.67 5.77
CA SER A 43 -10.67 -6.11 5.88
C SER A 43 -11.93 -6.53 5.13
N ARG A 44 -12.00 -7.81 4.74
CA ARG A 44 -13.17 -8.35 4.04
C ARG A 44 -14.36 -8.50 5.00
N GLU A 45 -14.10 -9.00 6.19
CA GLU A 45 -15.08 -9.17 7.26
C GLU A 45 -14.76 -8.23 8.43
N ALA A 46 -15.75 -7.97 9.28
CA ALA A 46 -15.56 -7.21 10.49
C ALA A 46 -14.52 -7.89 11.40
N LEU A 47 -13.59 -7.11 11.95
CA LEU A 47 -12.64 -7.59 12.95
C LEU A 47 -13.33 -7.61 14.34
N PRO A 48 -13.02 -8.58 15.23
CA PRO A 48 -13.60 -8.72 16.57
C PRO A 48 -13.01 -7.68 17.56
N ILE A 49 -13.02 -6.40 17.21
CA ILE A 49 -12.43 -5.30 18.00
C ILE A 49 -13.47 -4.33 18.56
N GLY A 50 -14.76 -4.52 18.23
CA GLY A 50 -15.82 -3.59 18.62
C GLY A 50 -15.66 -2.20 17.98
N MET A 51 -16.24 -1.18 18.62
CA MET A 51 -16.19 0.22 18.17
C MET A 51 -15.08 1.03 18.85
N GLU A 52 -14.54 0.52 19.95
CA GLU A 52 -13.48 1.18 20.70
C GLU A 52 -12.13 1.01 20.02
N LYS A 53 -11.21 1.91 20.35
CA LYS A 53 -9.84 1.84 19.84
C LYS A 53 -9.09 0.74 20.58
N VAL A 54 -8.56 -0.22 19.83
CA VAL A 54 -7.65 -1.24 20.34
C VAL A 54 -6.20 -0.80 20.09
N GLU A 55 -5.35 -0.86 21.11
CA GLU A 55 -3.92 -0.60 20.98
C GLU A 55 -3.15 -1.91 21.01
N LEU A 56 -2.25 -2.07 20.03
CA LEU A 56 -1.39 -3.22 19.85
C LEU A 56 0.07 -2.76 19.84
N GLU A 57 0.96 -3.59 20.35
CA GLU A 57 2.40 -3.34 20.32
C GLU A 57 3.04 -4.17 19.22
N VAL A 58 3.92 -3.57 18.44
CA VAL A 58 4.61 -4.22 17.32
C VAL A 58 6.10 -3.94 17.44
N THR A 59 6.88 -5.00 17.50
CA THR A 59 8.34 -4.90 17.56
C THR A 59 8.93 -5.25 16.21
N LEU A 60 9.71 -4.33 15.64
CA LEU A 60 10.52 -4.59 14.47
C LEU A 60 12.00 -4.71 14.86
N PRO A 61 12.76 -5.63 14.24
CA PRO A 61 14.20 -5.66 14.43
C PRO A 61 14.83 -4.34 14.00
N GLY A 62 15.84 -3.90 14.74
CA GLY A 62 16.66 -2.74 14.42
C GLY A 62 18.14 -3.06 14.58
N GLU A 63 18.99 -2.20 14.00
CA GLU A 63 20.44 -2.31 14.17
C GLU A 63 20.80 -1.89 15.61
N GLY A 64 21.14 -2.88 16.44
CA GLY A 64 21.52 -2.69 17.84
C GLY A 64 20.35 -2.73 18.83
N ARG A 65 19.22 -2.10 18.54
CA ARG A 65 18.01 -2.17 19.37
C ARG A 65 16.75 -2.39 18.57
N ASP A 66 15.88 -3.23 19.11
CA ASP A 66 14.53 -3.41 18.59
C ASP A 66 13.73 -2.11 18.68
N ARG A 67 12.89 -1.89 17.66
CA ARG A 67 12.02 -0.73 17.55
C ARG A 67 10.61 -1.14 17.90
N VAL A 68 10.11 -0.62 19.00
CA VAL A 68 8.75 -0.85 19.47
C VAL A 68 7.82 0.24 18.95
N PHE A 69 6.70 -0.18 18.35
CA PHE A 69 5.66 0.67 17.80
C PHE A 69 4.33 0.41 18.49
N LYS A 70 3.59 1.48 18.77
CA LYS A 70 2.20 1.38 19.23
C LYS A 70 1.25 1.61 18.06
N VAL A 71 0.40 0.63 17.77
CA VAL A 71 -0.57 0.67 16.68
C VAL A 71 -1.99 0.67 17.25
N GLY A 72 -2.68 1.79 17.08
CA GLY A 72 -4.10 1.90 17.39
C GLY A 72 -4.97 1.57 16.19
N ILE A 73 -5.85 0.58 16.32
CA ILE A 73 -6.89 0.20 15.35
C ILE A 73 -8.24 0.64 15.89
N ARG A 74 -9.08 1.24 15.04
CA ARG A 74 -10.44 1.64 15.39
C ARG A 74 -11.34 1.43 14.17
N PHE A 75 -12.53 0.87 14.38
CA PHE A 75 -13.55 0.82 13.34
C PHE A 75 -14.01 2.23 12.96
N VAL A 76 -14.02 2.54 11.67
CA VAL A 76 -14.43 3.86 11.15
C VAL A 76 -15.74 3.79 10.39
N GLY A 77 -15.98 2.72 9.64
CA GLY A 77 -17.20 2.55 8.87
C GLY A 77 -17.13 1.34 7.96
N GLN A 78 -18.27 1.02 7.34
CA GLN A 78 -18.40 -0.04 6.35
C GLN A 78 -18.49 0.57 4.96
N VAL A 79 -17.63 0.10 4.06
CA VAL A 79 -17.65 0.51 2.65
C VAL A 79 -18.66 -0.35 1.90
N SER A 80 -19.63 0.26 1.23
CA SER A 80 -20.65 -0.46 0.46
C SER A 80 -20.25 -0.60 -1.01
N LEU A 81 -19.81 -1.80 -1.40
CA LEU A 81 -19.57 -2.12 -2.82
C LEU A 81 -20.88 -2.24 -3.61
N PHE A 82 -21.99 -2.56 -2.95
CA PHE A 82 -23.32 -2.54 -3.56
C PHE A 82 -23.73 -1.13 -3.97
N ALA A 83 -23.48 -0.12 -3.13
CA ALA A 83 -23.74 1.27 -3.50
C ALA A 83 -22.88 1.72 -4.70
N LEU A 84 -21.66 1.18 -4.83
CA LEU A 84 -20.81 1.41 -6.00
C LEU A 84 -21.42 0.77 -7.25
N GLU A 85 -21.91 -0.46 -7.17
CA GLU A 85 -22.59 -1.16 -8.27
C GLU A 85 -23.84 -0.39 -8.74
N GLU A 86 -24.71 0.01 -7.82
CA GLU A 86 -25.87 0.86 -8.09
C GLU A 86 -25.49 2.17 -8.82
N ALA A 87 -24.39 2.80 -8.42
CA ALA A 87 -23.89 4.02 -9.06
C ALA A 87 -23.36 3.77 -10.48
N LEU A 88 -22.66 2.65 -10.71
CA LEU A 88 -22.14 2.30 -12.03
C LEU A 88 -23.25 1.95 -13.03
N GLU A 89 -24.36 1.38 -12.55
CA GLU A 89 -25.55 1.09 -13.35
C GLU A 89 -26.47 2.30 -13.54
N GLY A 90 -26.07 3.48 -13.02
CA GLY A 90 -26.82 4.72 -13.16
C GLY A 90 -28.07 4.83 -12.28
N ARG A 91 -28.25 3.91 -11.33
CA ARG A 91 -29.38 3.95 -10.35
C ARG A 91 -29.18 5.03 -9.30
N THR A 92 -27.94 5.45 -9.06
CA THR A 92 -27.61 6.62 -8.25
C THR A 92 -26.68 7.57 -8.99
N ARG A 93 -26.82 8.88 -8.73
CA ARG A 93 -26.01 9.92 -9.39
C ARG A 93 -24.61 10.07 -8.80
N GLN A 94 -24.44 9.71 -7.53
CA GLN A 94 -23.19 9.94 -6.80
C GLN A 94 -22.38 8.65 -6.70
N ILE A 95 -21.15 8.71 -7.19
CA ILE A 95 -20.21 7.58 -7.09
C ILE A 95 -19.58 7.58 -5.67
N PRO A 96 -19.66 6.46 -4.92
CA PRO A 96 -19.06 6.37 -3.59
C PRO A 96 -17.53 6.35 -3.67
N MET A 97 -16.91 7.47 -3.30
CA MET A 97 -15.45 7.67 -3.41
C MET A 97 -14.66 6.82 -2.42
N ASP A 98 -15.23 6.51 -1.26
CA ASP A 98 -14.66 5.60 -0.26
C ASP A 98 -14.54 4.17 -0.81
N ALA A 99 -15.51 3.70 -1.60
CA ALA A 99 -15.46 2.42 -2.30
C ALA A 99 -14.37 2.40 -3.38
N ILE A 100 -14.26 3.47 -4.17
CA ILE A 100 -13.17 3.60 -5.14
C ILE A 100 -11.80 3.57 -4.44
N GLN A 101 -11.67 4.31 -3.34
CA GLN A 101 -10.43 4.35 -2.56
C GLN A 101 -10.09 2.98 -1.95
N ALA A 102 -11.07 2.27 -1.39
CA ALA A 102 -10.87 0.93 -0.85
C ALA A 102 -10.36 -0.03 -1.93
N LEU A 103 -10.98 -0.01 -3.13
CA LEU A 103 -10.54 -0.81 -4.27
C LEU A 103 -9.13 -0.43 -4.75
N ASP A 104 -8.80 0.86 -4.83
CA ASP A 104 -7.43 1.29 -5.18
C ASP A 104 -6.40 0.79 -4.15
N VAL A 105 -6.71 0.83 -2.86
CA VAL A 105 -5.84 0.30 -1.79
C VAL A 105 -5.70 -1.21 -1.90
N VAL A 106 -6.79 -1.96 -2.16
CA VAL A 106 -6.75 -3.41 -2.40
C VAL A 106 -5.79 -3.73 -3.56
N MET A 107 -6.00 -3.10 -4.70
CA MET A 107 -5.23 -3.38 -5.92
C MET A 107 -3.76 -2.96 -5.80
N ARG A 108 -3.46 -1.97 -4.95
CA ARG A 108 -2.09 -1.47 -4.74
C ARG A 108 -1.36 -2.15 -3.60
N HIS A 109 -2.03 -2.94 -2.76
CA HIS A 109 -1.46 -3.43 -1.51
C HIS A 109 -0.18 -4.26 -1.75
N LEU A 110 -0.27 -5.25 -2.63
CA LEU A 110 0.86 -6.13 -2.94
C LEU A 110 1.95 -5.39 -3.77
N PRO A 111 1.64 -4.69 -4.88
CA PRO A 111 2.65 -3.94 -5.62
C PRO A 111 3.41 -2.92 -4.77
N SER A 112 2.76 -2.28 -3.79
CA SER A 112 3.41 -1.33 -2.88
C SER A 112 4.37 -1.98 -1.87
N LYS A 113 4.36 -3.31 -1.75
CA LYS A 113 5.29 -4.10 -0.93
C LYS A 113 6.40 -4.70 -1.76
N THR A 114 6.09 -5.12 -2.99
CA THR A 114 7.01 -5.82 -3.89
C THR A 114 7.89 -4.86 -4.70
N TYR A 115 7.34 -3.71 -5.13
CA TYR A 115 8.03 -2.75 -6.00
C TYR A 115 8.30 -1.44 -5.29
N THR A 116 9.04 -0.55 -5.96
CA THR A 116 9.25 0.84 -5.52
C THR A 116 8.11 1.73 -6.02
N PRO A 117 7.22 2.22 -5.13
CA PRO A 117 6.12 3.07 -5.55
C PRO A 117 6.58 4.50 -5.81
N VAL A 118 6.28 5.03 -6.99
CA VAL A 118 6.49 6.44 -7.35
C VAL A 118 5.18 7.01 -7.89
N GLY A 119 4.54 7.88 -7.10
CA GLY A 119 3.21 8.41 -7.41
C GLY A 119 2.18 7.30 -7.57
N ARG A 120 1.64 7.15 -8.79
CA ARG A 120 0.68 6.09 -9.14
C ARG A 120 1.30 4.88 -9.85
N SER A 121 2.62 4.86 -10.00
CA SER A 121 3.34 3.81 -10.71
C SER A 121 4.22 2.98 -9.75
N PHE A 122 4.64 1.82 -10.23
CA PHE A 122 5.48 0.87 -9.51
C PHE A 122 6.66 0.48 -10.40
N PHE A 123 7.88 0.50 -9.84
CA PHE A 123 9.13 0.26 -10.57
C PHE A 123 9.98 -0.80 -9.87
N SER A 124 10.77 -1.55 -10.63
CA SER A 124 11.75 -2.51 -10.13
C SER A 124 13.14 -2.22 -10.70
N PRO A 125 14.22 -2.60 -9.99
CA PRO A 125 15.54 -2.63 -10.57
C PRO A 125 15.56 -3.44 -11.87
N PRO A 126 16.41 -3.08 -12.82
CA PRO A 126 16.54 -3.84 -14.06
C PRO A 126 17.17 -5.21 -13.79
N GLU A 127 16.57 -6.27 -14.34
CA GLU A 127 17.05 -7.66 -14.20
C GLU A 127 17.49 -8.19 -15.58
N GLY A 128 18.80 -8.35 -15.78
CA GLY A 128 19.35 -8.88 -17.04
C GLY A 128 19.38 -7.89 -18.20
N TYR A 129 19.16 -6.60 -17.93
CA TYR A 129 19.34 -5.49 -18.87
C TYR A 129 19.94 -4.28 -18.14
N ASP A 130 20.67 -3.41 -18.83
CA ASP A 130 21.20 -2.15 -18.27
C ASP A 130 20.93 -1.03 -19.27
N HIS A 131 20.36 0.07 -18.79
CA HIS A 131 20.07 1.28 -19.58
C HIS A 131 20.67 2.49 -18.86
N PRO A 132 22.01 2.65 -18.92
CA PRO A 132 22.69 3.75 -18.26
C PRO A 132 22.32 5.08 -18.92
N LEU A 133 22.11 6.10 -18.10
CA LEU A 133 21.87 7.49 -18.52
C LEU A 133 23.08 8.40 -18.32
N GLY A 134 24.18 7.86 -17.78
CA GLY A 134 25.34 8.63 -17.32
C GLY A 134 25.11 9.30 -15.95
N GLY A 135 26.19 9.74 -15.30
CA GLY A 135 26.12 10.39 -13.97
C GLY A 135 25.45 9.52 -12.90
N ALA A 136 25.80 8.23 -12.89
CA ALA A 136 25.27 7.21 -11.97
C ALA A 136 23.74 7.04 -12.02
N ARG A 137 23.10 7.34 -13.16
CA ARG A 137 21.66 7.16 -13.37
C ARG A 137 21.40 6.03 -14.34
N GLU A 138 20.26 5.38 -14.16
CA GLU A 138 19.76 4.33 -15.03
C GLU A 138 18.24 4.44 -15.19
N VAL A 139 17.72 3.82 -16.24
CA VAL A 139 16.28 3.72 -16.45
C VAL A 139 15.75 2.49 -15.72
N TRP A 140 14.75 2.68 -14.85
CA TRP A 140 13.92 1.58 -14.38
C TRP A 140 12.60 1.55 -15.14
N PHE A 141 12.20 0.36 -15.57
CA PHE A 141 10.87 0.12 -16.10
C PHE A 141 9.90 -0.24 -14.98
N GLY A 142 8.63 -0.02 -15.27
CA GLY A 142 7.55 -0.22 -14.35
C GLY A 142 6.21 -0.05 -15.03
N PHE A 143 5.17 0.12 -14.24
CA PHE A 143 3.81 0.33 -14.75
C PHE A 143 3.04 1.34 -13.93
N HIS A 144 2.25 2.15 -14.60
CA HIS A 144 1.18 2.93 -14.01
C HIS A 144 0.00 2.03 -13.66
N GLN A 145 -0.64 2.27 -12.51
CA GLN A 145 -1.87 1.59 -12.13
C GLN A 145 -2.88 2.58 -11.55
N SER A 146 -4.13 2.54 -12.01
CA SER A 146 -5.23 3.23 -11.30
C SER A 146 -6.56 2.51 -11.48
N VAL A 147 -7.37 2.55 -10.42
CA VAL A 147 -8.76 2.07 -10.46
C VAL A 147 -9.67 3.26 -10.81
N ARG A 148 -10.53 3.10 -11.82
CA ARG A 148 -11.46 4.16 -12.27
C ARG A 148 -12.87 3.64 -12.52
N PRO A 149 -13.92 4.40 -12.16
CA PRO A 149 -15.29 4.08 -12.56
C PRO A 149 -15.46 4.30 -14.06
N SER A 150 -16.36 3.53 -14.66
CA SER A 150 -16.82 3.71 -16.05
C SER A 150 -18.32 3.39 -16.14
N HIS A 151 -18.95 3.69 -17.27
CA HIS A 151 -20.37 3.37 -17.50
C HIS A 151 -20.68 1.86 -17.55
N TRP A 152 -19.66 1.00 -17.58
CA TRP A 152 -19.85 -0.45 -17.63
C TRP A 152 -19.46 -1.11 -16.31
N LYS A 153 -18.18 -1.00 -15.93
CA LYS A 153 -17.62 -1.59 -14.71
C LYS A 153 -16.52 -0.70 -14.14
N MET A 154 -16.01 -1.07 -12.96
CA MET A 154 -14.72 -0.57 -12.52
C MET A 154 -13.62 -1.05 -13.47
N MET A 155 -12.75 -0.12 -13.87
CA MET A 155 -11.66 -0.36 -14.79
C MET A 155 -10.32 -0.26 -14.06
N LEU A 156 -9.43 -1.21 -14.35
CA LEU A 156 -8.01 -1.11 -13.98
C LEU A 156 -7.25 -0.53 -15.16
N ASN A 157 -6.83 0.73 -15.04
CA ASN A 157 -6.02 1.40 -16.04
C ASN A 157 -4.54 1.09 -15.82
N ILE A 158 -3.94 0.34 -16.74
CA ILE A 158 -2.53 -0.06 -16.73
C ILE A 158 -1.83 0.55 -17.95
N ASP A 159 -0.63 1.09 -17.73
CA ASP A 159 0.23 1.56 -18.80
C ASP A 159 1.70 1.29 -18.43
N VAL A 160 2.54 1.03 -19.43
CA VAL A 160 3.99 0.84 -19.21
C VAL A 160 4.61 2.21 -18.91
N SER A 161 5.56 2.26 -17.99
CA SER A 161 6.27 3.49 -17.64
C SER A 161 7.75 3.23 -17.44
N ALA A 162 8.56 4.25 -17.68
CA ALA A 162 9.99 4.25 -17.42
C ALA A 162 10.37 5.57 -16.74
N THR A 163 11.28 5.52 -15.77
CA THR A 163 11.80 6.74 -15.11
C THR A 163 13.25 6.52 -14.66
N ALA A 164 13.98 7.62 -14.46
CA ALA A 164 15.35 7.58 -13.99
C ALA A 164 15.43 7.26 -12.49
N PHE A 165 16.34 6.36 -12.13
CA PHE A 165 16.79 6.06 -10.77
C PHE A 165 18.30 6.19 -10.67
N TYR A 166 18.83 6.33 -9.46
CA TYR A 166 20.27 6.21 -9.22
C TYR A 166 20.67 4.74 -9.21
N LYS A 167 21.81 4.42 -9.83
CA LYS A 167 22.41 3.09 -9.81
C LYS A 167 22.77 2.69 -8.39
N GLU A 168 22.48 1.45 -8.03
CA GLU A 168 23.02 0.84 -6.82
C GLU A 168 24.49 0.46 -7.10
N GLN A 169 25.40 1.37 -6.72
CA GLN A 169 26.84 1.22 -6.99
C GLN A 169 27.69 1.84 -5.87
N PRO A 170 28.98 1.49 -5.78
CA PRO A 170 29.90 2.13 -4.84
C PRO A 170 29.91 3.66 -4.99
N VAL A 171 29.99 4.37 -3.85
CA VAL A 171 30.02 5.84 -3.83
C VAL A 171 31.21 6.39 -4.62
N ILE A 172 32.34 5.67 -4.64
CA ILE A 172 33.51 6.06 -5.43
C ILE A 172 33.19 6.06 -6.92
N GLU A 173 32.46 5.05 -7.42
CA GLU A 173 32.02 4.99 -8.83
C GLU A 173 30.97 6.05 -9.16
N PHE A 174 30.17 6.48 -8.17
CA PHE A 174 29.21 7.57 -8.32
C PHE A 174 29.90 8.94 -8.51
N MET A 175 31.09 9.14 -7.92
CA MET A 175 31.81 10.41 -7.97
C MET A 175 32.60 10.64 -9.26
N CYS A 176 32.93 9.57 -9.98
CA CYS A 176 33.68 9.60 -11.25
C CYS A 176 32.77 9.99 -12.44
#